data_AF-A0A1B9B1Y5-F1
#
_entry.id   AF-A0A1B9B1Y5-F1
#
_cell.length_a   1.000
_cell.length_b   1.000
_cell.length_c   1.000
_cell.angle_alpha   90.00
_cell.angle_beta   90.00
_cell.angle_gamma   90.00
#
_symmetry.space_group_name_H-M   'P 1'
#
loop_
_entity.id
_entity.type
_entity.pdbx_description
1 polymer ?
#
loop_
_entity_poly.entity_id
_entity_poly.type
_entity_poly.pdbx_seq_one_letter_code
_entity_poly.pdbx_strand_id
1 'polypeptide(L)'
;MKSEEISNTTFYPLKTWAEASTGNWNMLIGIGILLLIVGVILLYVFYRKIGKADERTNQIHLKSTFIMLSVVILCDVIFPKEYMWQIFFLFKYSLAFIASGIFLAVQYKKDFLN
;
A
#
# COMPACT_ATOMS: atom_id res chain seq x y z
N MET A 1 20.94 18.13 -6.65
CA MET A 1 19.52 18.00 -7.03
C MET A 1 18.81 17.37 -5.85
N LYS A 2 17.83 18.06 -5.25
CA LYS A 2 17.14 17.57 -4.04
C LYS A 2 16.19 16.42 -4.41
N SER A 3 16.02 15.44 -3.53
CA SER A 3 15.08 14.32 -3.74
C SER A 3 13.65 14.77 -4.05
N GLU A 4 13.24 15.92 -3.49
CA GLU A 4 11.96 16.57 -3.74
C GLU A 4 11.79 17.02 -5.20
N GLU A 5 12.85 17.51 -5.85
CA GLU A 5 12.80 17.92 -7.27
C GLU A 5 12.58 16.71 -8.20
N ILE A 6 13.18 15.56 -7.88
CA ILE A 6 13.04 14.32 -8.67
C ILE A 6 11.64 13.71 -8.50
N SER A 7 11.12 13.67 -7.28
CA SER A 7 9.75 13.21 -7.02
C SER A 7 8.74 14.12 -7.73
N ASN A 8 8.92 15.44 -7.59
CA ASN A 8 8.04 16.41 -8.21
C ASN A 8 8.02 16.28 -9.74
N THR A 9 9.17 16.07 -10.41
CA THR A 9 9.20 15.85 -11.88
C THR A 9 8.59 14.51 -12.30
N THR A 10 8.76 13.46 -11.49
CA THR A 10 8.24 12.11 -11.81
C THR A 10 6.70 12.06 -11.79
N PHE A 11 6.08 12.71 -10.80
CA PHE A 11 4.62 12.72 -10.65
C PHE A 11 3.92 13.91 -11.33
N TYR A 12 4.68 14.85 -11.89
CA TYR A 12 4.12 16.02 -12.58
C TYR A 12 3.16 15.65 -13.72
N PRO A 13 3.46 14.67 -14.61
CA PRO A 13 2.51 14.28 -15.67
C PRO A 13 1.19 13.71 -15.12
N LEU A 14 1.26 12.96 -14.01
CA LEU A 14 0.08 12.44 -13.32
C LEU A 14 -0.77 13.57 -12.74
N LYS A 15 -0.11 14.58 -12.15
CA LYS A 15 -0.77 15.79 -11.66
C LYS A 15 -1.49 16.53 -12.77
N THR A 16 -0.81 16.82 -13.87
CA THR A 16 -1.41 17.56 -14.99
C THR A 16 -2.60 16.82 -15.59
N TRP A 17 -2.51 15.49 -15.68
CA TRP A 17 -3.64 14.68 -16.15
C TRP A 17 -4.81 14.67 -15.17
N ALA A 18 -4.54 14.52 -13.87
CA ALA A 18 -5.57 14.48 -12.84
C ALA A 18 -6.32 15.81 -12.72
N GLU A 19 -5.61 16.93 -12.84
CA GLU A 19 -6.18 18.28 -12.77
C GLU A 19 -6.88 18.71 -14.06
N ALA A 20 -6.69 17.99 -15.18
CA ALA A 20 -7.34 18.31 -16.44
C ALA A 20 -8.87 18.15 -16.40
N SER A 21 -9.40 17.31 -15.50
CA SER A 21 -10.85 17.21 -15.28
C SER A 21 -11.19 16.59 -13.93
N THR A 22 -12.36 16.94 -13.39
CA THR A 22 -12.93 16.28 -12.19
C THR A 22 -13.11 14.78 -12.38
N GLY A 23 -13.37 14.33 -13.61
CA GLY A 23 -13.49 12.91 -13.95
C GLY A 23 -12.18 12.15 -13.71
N ASN A 24 -11.05 12.70 -14.17
CA ASN A 24 -9.72 12.10 -13.97
C ASN A 24 -9.34 12.04 -12.49
N TRP A 25 -9.61 13.12 -11.75
CA TRP A 25 -9.40 13.15 -10.31
C TRP A 25 -10.21 12.07 -9.58
N ASN A 26 -11.51 11.96 -9.88
CA ASN A 26 -12.39 10.95 -9.30
C ASN A 26 -11.98 9.53 -9.68
N MET A 27 -11.42 9.33 -10.88
CA MET A 27 -10.88 8.04 -11.30
C MET A 27 -9.72 7.59 -10.42
N LEU A 28 -8.79 8.49 -10.06
CA LEU A 28 -7.69 8.15 -9.14
C LEU A 28 -8.20 7.81 -7.75
N ILE A 29 -9.17 8.55 -7.24
CA ILE A 29 -9.81 8.24 -5.95
C ILE A 29 -10.47 6.85 -6.01
N GLY A 30 -11.26 6.58 -7.05
CA GLY A 30 -11.94 5.30 -7.23
C GLY A 30 -10.98 4.13 -7.29
N ILE A 31 -9.89 4.25 -8.06
CA ILE A 31 -8.83 3.23 -8.13
C ILE A 31 -8.16 3.07 -6.76
N GLY A 32 -7.82 4.17 -6.09
CA GLY A 32 -7.20 4.13 -4.78
C GLY A 32 -8.06 3.44 -3.72
N ILE A 33 -9.37 3.70 -3.71
CA ILE A 33 -10.34 3.06 -2.81
C ILE A 33 -10.49 1.58 -3.14
N LEU A 34 -10.59 1.21 -4.42
CA LEU A 34 -10.66 -0.19 -4.83
C LEU A 34 -9.42 -0.96 -4.36
N LEU A 35 -8.23 -0.39 -4.58
CA LEU A 35 -6.97 -0.97 -4.11
C LEU A 35 -6.93 -1.09 -2.58
N LEU A 36 -7.44 -0.08 -1.87
CA LEU A 36 -7.51 -0.11 -0.41
C LEU A 36 -8.37 -1.28 0.07
N ILE A 37 -9.58 -1.41 -0.49
CA ILE A 37 -10.53 -2.47 -0.15
C ILE A 37 -9.91 -3.85 -0.43
N VAL A 38 -9.32 -4.04 -1.61
CA VAL A 38 -8.65 -5.30 -1.98
C VAL A 38 -7.51 -5.61 -1.01
N GLY A 39 -6.67 -4.63 -0.69
CA GLY A 39 -5.55 -4.79 0.25
C GLY A 39 -6.01 -5.17 1.66
N VAL A 40 -7.02 -4.48 2.18
CA VAL A 40 -7.59 -4.75 3.51
C VAL A 40 -8.23 -6.14 3.55
N ILE A 41 -9.02 -6.51 2.53
CA ILE A 41 -9.63 -7.85 2.45
C ILE A 41 -8.55 -8.93 2.42
N LEU A 42 -7.52 -8.76 1.58
CA LEU A 42 -6.42 -9.69 1.46
C LEU A 42 -5.70 -9.90 2.81
N LEU A 43 -5.29 -8.80 3.44
CA LEU A 43 -4.64 -8.81 4.74
C LEU A 43 -5.53 -9.47 5.79
N TYR A 44 -6.79 -9.07 5.88
CA TYR A 44 -7.74 -9.59 6.86
C TYR A 44 -7.98 -11.10 6.69
N VAL A 45 -8.23 -11.57 5.46
CA VAL A 45 -8.47 -12.99 5.18
C VAL A 45 -7.28 -13.83 5.60
N PHE A 46 -6.05 -13.46 5.21
CA PHE A 46 -4.88 -14.26 5.55
C PHE A 46 -4.45 -14.12 7.02
N TYR A 47 -4.64 -12.95 7.62
CA TYR A 47 -4.50 -12.77 9.06
C TYR A 47 -5.39 -13.74 9.83
N ARG A 48 -6.67 -13.86 9.43
CA ARG A 48 -7.63 -14.78 10.06
C ARG A 48 -7.31 -16.25 9.78
N LYS A 49 -6.81 -16.58 8.58
CA LYS A 49 -6.48 -17.95 8.19
C LYS A 49 -5.27 -18.52 8.92
N ILE A 50 -4.28 -17.71 9.27
CA ILE A 50 -3.08 -18.18 10.00
C ILE A 50 -3.43 -18.65 11.42
N GLY A 51 -4.43 -18.03 12.06
CA GLY A 51 -5.00 -18.53 13.32
C GLY A 51 -4.63 -17.72 14.54
N LYS A 52 -4.64 -18.36 15.73
CA LYS A 52 -4.42 -17.70 17.01
C LYS A 52 -2.93 -17.35 17.21
N ALA A 53 -2.69 -16.32 18.00
CA ALA A 53 -1.33 -15.94 18.37
C ALA A 53 -0.67 -17.05 19.20
N ASP A 54 0.38 -17.63 18.62
CA ASP A 54 1.39 -18.45 19.27
C ASP A 54 2.78 -17.88 18.91
N GLU A 55 3.87 -18.46 19.42
CA GLU A 55 5.23 -17.96 19.19
C GLU A 55 5.58 -17.85 17.69
N ARG A 56 5.14 -18.83 16.88
CA ARG A 56 5.37 -18.86 15.43
C ARG A 56 4.55 -17.80 14.70
N THR A 57 3.26 -17.73 14.99
CA THR A 57 2.29 -16.83 14.36
C THR A 57 2.63 -15.38 14.67
N ASN A 58 3.13 -15.11 15.88
CA ASN A 58 3.57 -13.77 16.26
C ASN A 58 4.79 -13.30 15.44
N GLN A 59 5.75 -14.19 15.15
CA GLN A 59 6.87 -13.88 14.25
C GLN A 59 6.41 -13.58 12.81
N ILE A 60 5.40 -14.31 12.32
CA ILE A 60 4.81 -14.06 10.99
C ILE A 60 4.13 -12.70 10.95
N HIS A 61 3.30 -12.38 11.96
CA HIS A 61 2.65 -11.07 12.06
C HIS A 61 3.68 -9.94 12.19
N LEU A 62 4.73 -10.11 12.99
CA LEU A 62 5.79 -9.13 13.14
C LEU A 62 6.47 -8.82 11.79
N LYS A 63 6.82 -9.86 11.02
CA LYS A 63 7.40 -9.69 9.68
C LYS A 63 6.43 -8.99 8.73
N SER A 64 5.15 -9.34 8.78
CA SER A 64 4.11 -8.70 7.97
C SER A 64 3.95 -7.21 8.30
N THR A 65 3.91 -6.86 9.59
CA THR A 65 3.86 -5.48 10.06
C THR A 65 5.13 -4.72 9.70
N PHE A 66 6.30 -5.37 9.77
CA PHE A 66 7.56 -4.76 9.34
C PHE A 66 7.56 -4.43 7.85
N ILE A 67 7.03 -5.32 7.00
CA ILE A 67 6.86 -5.06 5.57
C ILE A 67 5.90 -3.88 5.35
N MET A 68 4.76 -3.87 6.04
CA MET A 68 3.80 -2.76 5.98
C MET A 68 4.47 -1.42 6.33
N LEU A 69 5.21 -1.36 7.44
CA LEU A 69 5.94 -0.17 7.89
C LEU A 69 7.00 0.26 6.86
N SER A 70 7.76 -0.70 6.32
CA SER A 70 8.79 -0.43 5.31
C SER A 70 8.19 0.19 4.06
N VAL A 71 7.04 -0.29 3.61
CA VAL A 71 6.32 0.26 2.45
C VAL A 71 5.77 1.66 2.74
N VAL A 72 5.24 1.90 3.95
CA VAL A 72 4.78 3.24 4.36
C VAL A 72 5.94 4.25 4.32
N ILE A 73 7.09 3.90 4.90
CA ILE A 73 8.28 4.76 4.91
C ILE A 73 8.78 5.00 3.48
N LEU A 74 8.84 3.96 2.65
CA LEU A 74 9.25 4.09 1.26
C LEU A 74 8.31 5.04 0.48
N CYS A 75 7.00 4.91 0.67
CA CYS A 75 6.03 5.83 0.07
C CYS A 75 6.19 7.26 0.58
N ASP A 76 6.50 7.48 1.86
CA ASP A 76 6.71 8.82 2.42
C ASP A 76 7.98 9.52 1.90
N VAL A 77 8.94 8.74 1.39
CA VAL A 77 10.14 9.26 0.70
C VAL A 77 9.86 9.51 -0.78
N ILE A 78 9.08 8.66 -1.43
CA ILE A 78 8.85 8.73 -2.88
C ILE A 78 7.71 9.70 -3.25
N PHE A 79 6.61 9.71 -2.50
CA PHE A 79 5.42 10.47 -2.88
C PHE A 79 5.56 11.97 -2.58
N PRO A 80 5.08 12.84 -3.50
CA PRO A 80 5.12 14.27 -3.30
C PRO A 80 4.11 14.68 -2.22
N LYS A 81 4.49 15.68 -1.42
CA LYS A 81 3.69 16.17 -0.29
C LYS A 81 2.98 17.49 -0.59
N GLU A 82 3.39 18.17 -1.66
CA GLU A 82 2.93 19.51 -2.01
C GLU A 82 1.60 19.51 -2.77
N TYR A 83 1.30 18.45 -3.53
CA TYR A 83 0.10 18.34 -4.35
C TYR A 83 -0.49 16.93 -4.30
N MET A 84 -1.80 16.82 -4.52
CA MET A 84 -2.55 15.55 -4.51
C MET A 84 -2.30 14.69 -3.27
N TRP A 85 -1.94 15.31 -2.14
CA TRP A 85 -1.43 14.60 -0.97
C TRP A 85 -2.45 13.59 -0.43
N GLN A 86 -3.75 13.87 -0.51
CA GLN A 86 -4.81 12.93 -0.11
C GLN A 86 -4.85 11.68 -1.00
N ILE A 87 -4.62 11.84 -2.31
CA ILE A 87 -4.58 10.72 -3.25
C ILE A 87 -3.33 9.88 -2.95
N PHE A 88 -2.15 10.49 -2.84
CA PHE A 88 -0.93 9.75 -2.51
C PHE A 88 -0.99 9.09 -1.13
N PHE A 89 -1.65 9.71 -0.16
CA PHE A 89 -1.92 9.10 1.13
C PHE A 89 -2.79 7.85 0.99
N LEU A 90 -3.87 7.90 0.20
CA LEU A 90 -4.70 6.74 -0.09
C LEU A 90 -3.89 5.61 -0.73
N PHE A 91 -3.14 5.90 -1.80
CA PHE A 91 -2.29 4.90 -2.46
C PHE A 91 -1.21 4.34 -1.53
N LYS A 92 -0.63 5.16 -0.64
CA LYS A 92 0.38 4.72 0.34
C LYS A 92 -0.15 3.58 1.20
N TYR A 93 -1.32 3.76 1.82
CA TYR A 93 -1.89 2.73 2.68
C TYR A 93 -2.42 1.54 1.88
N SER A 94 -2.99 1.76 0.69
CA SER A 94 -3.39 0.67 -0.20
C SER A 94 -2.22 -0.24 -0.54
N LEU A 95 -1.08 0.32 -0.95
CA LEU A 95 0.14 -0.43 -1.25
C LEU A 95 0.70 -1.14 -0.01
N ALA A 96 0.69 -0.48 1.15
CA ALA A 96 1.15 -1.08 2.40
C ALA A 96 0.32 -2.31 2.81
N PHE A 97 -1.01 -2.23 2.72
CA PHE A 97 -1.90 -3.35 2.99
C PHE A 97 -1.76 -4.48 1.98
N ILE A 98 -1.63 -4.15 0.68
CA ILE A 98 -1.41 -5.15 -0.37
C ILE A 98 -0.09 -5.88 -0.13
N ALA A 99 1.01 -5.17 0.11
CA ALA A 99 2.32 -5.78 0.33
C ALA A 99 2.33 -6.72 1.55
N SER A 100 1.76 -6.27 2.66
CA SER A 100 1.58 -7.07 3.87
C SER A 100 0.66 -8.28 3.63
N GLY A 101 -0.46 -8.08 2.93
CA GLY A 101 -1.40 -9.14 2.59
C GLY A 101 -0.79 -10.20 1.65
N ILE A 102 -0.02 -9.79 0.64
CA ILE A 102 0.71 -10.70 -0.26
C ILE A 102 1.72 -11.52 0.54
N PHE A 103 2.48 -10.88 1.44
CA PHE A 103 3.41 -11.60 2.30
C PHE A 103 2.71 -12.69 3.11
N LEU A 104 1.59 -12.37 3.76
CA LEU A 104 0.81 -13.37 4.51
C LEU A 104 0.23 -14.45 3.60
N ALA A 105 -0.22 -14.10 2.39
CA ALA A 105 -0.72 -15.07 1.41
C ALA A 105 0.35 -16.08 1.01
N VAL A 106 1.56 -15.60 0.73
CA VAL A 106 2.72 -16.43 0.40
C VAL A 106 3.11 -17.30 1.59
N GLN A 107 3.16 -16.74 2.80
CA GLN A 107 3.48 -17.50 4.01
C GLN A 107 2.44 -18.59 4.28
N TYR A 108 1.15 -18.26 4.19
CA TYR A 108 0.06 -19.23 4.35
C TYR A 108 0.16 -20.38 3.34
N LYS A 109 0.46 -20.08 2.07
CA LYS A 109 0.67 -21.13 1.06
C LYS A 109 1.85 -22.04 1.40
N LYS A 110 2.96 -21.48 1.89
CA LYS A 110 4.15 -22.24 2.26
C LYS A 110 3.92 -23.15 3.47
N ASP A 111 3.11 -22.71 4.43
CA ASP A 111 2.96 -23.42 5.71
C ASP A 111 1.79 -24.41 5.75
N PHE A 112 0.77 -24.25 4.88
CA PHE A 112 -0.49 -25.00 4.99
C PHE A 112 -0.97 -25.67 3.69
N LEU A 113 -0.34 -25.38 2.54
CA LEU A 113 -0.78 -25.91 1.23
C LEU A 113 0.33 -26.63 0.45
N ASN A 114 1.54 -26.67 0.99
CA ASN A 114 2.69 -27.46 0.51
C ASN A 114 3.12 -28.41 1.63
#